data_AF-A0ABD3QTF5-F1
#
_entry.id   AF-A0ABD3QTF5-F1
#
_cell.length_a   1.000
_cell.length_b   1.000
_cell.length_c   1.000
_cell.angle_alpha   90.00
_cell.angle_beta   90.00
_cell.angle_gamma   90.00
#
_symmetry.space_group_name_H-M   'P 1'
#
loop_
_entity.id
_entity.type
_entity.pdbx_description
1 polymer ?
#
loop_
_entity_poly.entity_id
_entity_poly.type
_entity_poly.pdbx_seq_one_letter_code
_entity_poly.pdbx_strand_id
1 'polypeptide(L)'
;MTNIALRSAMLAFVTLPCLAFVSPLSTTHHRGLGLPSSSLSATSASCDERESYMLPTRRSFLGHVISATVAATLSTTPLIAHADEDTPSSQPVSSASSKRPPLSSCLYNILRVREATQQETRLITTGKFKDVQRANVKLAVKFMINNYKLSDSIVAASSYLTGNARVSASGVGGSAVQSLYTILEYFDSSDVENIKVGSDSIAGKESIVTKGLESVRRDIDDFLGYFPQDVVDQAKAKIAEENELNFKEFDPELGTILNPNPK
;
A
#
# COMPACT_ATOMS: atom_id res chain seq x y z
N MET A 1 -9.01 15.29 49.42
CA MET A 1 -8.46 16.43 48.65
C MET A 1 -7.19 15.95 47.97
N THR A 2 -7.33 15.11 46.94
CA THR A 2 -7.13 15.42 45.50
C THR A 2 -5.67 15.70 45.14
N ASN A 3 -4.91 14.61 44.96
CA ASN A 3 -3.65 14.60 44.22
C ASN A 3 -3.98 14.42 42.72
N ILE A 4 -3.75 15.47 41.93
CA ILE A 4 -3.88 15.43 40.47
C ILE A 4 -2.52 15.04 39.90
N ALA A 5 -2.44 13.81 39.42
CA ALA A 5 -1.26 13.27 38.76
C ALA A 5 -1.12 13.87 37.36
N LEU A 6 -0.03 14.62 37.17
CA LEU A 6 0.44 15.15 35.90
C LEU A 6 0.89 13.97 35.01
N ARG A 7 0.04 13.51 34.08
CA ARG A 7 0.43 12.55 33.04
C ARG A 7 0.95 13.33 31.83
N SER A 8 2.26 13.22 31.59
CA SER A 8 2.93 13.65 30.38
C SER A 8 2.22 13.13 29.13
N ALA A 9 1.62 14.05 28.38
CA ALA A 9 1.20 13.84 27.02
C ALA A 9 2.46 13.83 26.12
N MET A 10 3.00 12.64 25.85
CA MET A 10 3.79 12.44 24.64
C MET A 10 2.84 12.33 23.46
N LEU A 11 2.49 13.49 22.90
CA LEU A 11 2.01 13.59 21.52
C LEU A 11 3.17 13.14 20.63
N ALA A 12 3.19 11.85 20.28
CA ALA A 12 3.87 11.44 19.07
C ALA A 12 3.04 12.02 17.91
N PHE A 13 3.52 13.11 17.33
CA PHE A 13 3.18 13.57 15.99
C PHE A 13 3.54 12.44 15.02
N VAL A 14 2.72 11.39 14.97
CA VAL A 14 2.57 10.61 13.75
C VAL A 14 1.70 11.50 12.89
N THR A 15 2.35 12.42 12.17
CA THR A 15 1.75 13.08 11.02
C THR A 15 1.31 11.97 10.09
N LEU A 16 0.04 11.55 10.22
CA LEU A 16 -0.65 10.97 9.08
C LEU A 16 -0.40 11.95 7.95
N PRO A 17 0.15 11.54 6.80
CA PRO A 17 -0.05 12.28 5.58
C PRO A 17 -1.54 12.12 5.26
N CYS A 18 -2.39 12.83 5.99
CA CYS A 18 -3.66 13.27 5.48
C CYS A 18 -3.23 14.16 4.31
N LEU A 19 -3.26 13.60 3.10
CA LEU A 19 -3.04 14.32 1.86
C LEU A 19 -4.22 15.29 1.68
N ALA A 20 -4.35 16.26 2.58
CA ALA A 20 -5.13 17.47 2.39
C ALA A 20 -4.30 18.35 1.45
N PHE A 21 -4.31 18.00 0.17
CA PHE A 21 -3.71 18.80 -0.87
C PHE A 21 -4.64 19.99 -1.13
N VAL A 22 -4.36 21.11 -0.46
CA VAL A 22 -4.99 22.41 -0.76
C VAL A 22 -4.62 22.76 -2.19
N SER A 23 -5.61 22.82 -3.07
CA SER A 23 -5.41 23.29 -4.44
C SER A 23 -5.30 24.82 -4.43
N PRO A 24 -4.29 25.43 -5.07
CA PRO A 24 -4.27 26.88 -5.23
C PRO A 24 -5.44 27.31 -6.12
N LEU A 25 -6.28 28.19 -5.56
CA LEU A 25 -7.38 28.86 -6.25
C LEU A 25 -6.81 29.64 -7.44
N SER A 26 -6.94 29.10 -8.65
CA SER A 26 -6.54 29.82 -9.86
C SER A 26 -7.65 30.82 -10.21
N THR A 27 -7.40 32.07 -9.84
CA THR A 27 -8.24 33.23 -10.15
C THR A 27 -8.39 33.38 -11.66
N THR A 28 -9.64 33.34 -12.09
CA THR A 28 -10.10 33.53 -13.46
C THR A 28 -10.02 35.01 -13.83
N HIS A 29 -9.39 35.39 -14.96
CA HIS A 29 -9.69 36.62 -15.72
C HIS A 29 -8.89 36.65 -17.05
N HIS A 30 -9.55 36.49 -18.20
CA HIS A 30 -9.82 37.56 -19.19
C HIS A 30 -10.26 37.04 -20.58
N ARG A 31 -11.43 37.55 -20.99
CA ARG A 31 -11.92 37.91 -22.34
C ARG A 31 -11.23 37.33 -23.59
N GLY A 32 -12.02 36.66 -24.42
CA GLY A 32 -11.85 36.58 -25.88
C GLY A 32 -13.23 36.57 -26.56
N LEU A 33 -13.50 37.60 -27.36
CA LEU A 33 -14.72 37.86 -28.14
C LEU A 33 -14.66 37.18 -29.53
N GLY A 34 -15.83 36.78 -30.04
CA GLY A 34 -16.12 36.50 -31.46
C GLY A 34 -16.19 35.02 -31.81
N LEU A 35 -17.14 34.47 -32.58
CA LEU A 35 -18.26 34.94 -33.40
C LEU A 35 -19.19 33.70 -33.62
N PRO A 36 -20.45 33.86 -34.05
CA PRO A 36 -21.38 32.76 -34.29
C PRO A 36 -21.34 32.27 -35.75
N SER A 37 -21.32 30.96 -35.96
CA SER A 37 -21.57 30.35 -37.28
C SER A 37 -22.42 29.08 -37.14
N SER A 38 -23.71 29.27 -37.43
CA SER A 38 -24.59 28.47 -38.30
C SER A 38 -24.53 26.93 -38.26
N SER A 39 -25.62 26.37 -37.75
CA SER A 39 -26.46 25.27 -38.28
C SER A 39 -25.96 24.44 -39.47
N LEU A 40 -26.15 23.11 -39.40
CA LEU A 40 -26.99 22.35 -40.33
C LEU A 40 -27.30 20.93 -39.79
N SER A 41 -28.40 20.40 -40.28
CA SER A 41 -29.20 19.30 -39.77
C SER A 41 -28.80 17.91 -40.32
N ALA A 42 -29.34 16.90 -39.63
CA ALA A 42 -30.07 15.73 -40.18
C ALA A 42 -29.36 14.37 -40.43
N THR A 43 -30.10 13.36 -39.97
CA THR A 43 -30.38 12.01 -40.53
C THR A 43 -29.44 10.81 -40.30
N SER A 44 -29.96 9.89 -39.47
CA SER A 44 -30.22 8.45 -39.68
C SER A 44 -29.17 7.50 -40.26
N ALA A 45 -28.85 6.46 -39.47
CA ALA A 45 -28.75 5.01 -39.80
C ALA A 45 -28.17 4.32 -38.55
N SER A 46 -28.88 3.49 -37.77
CA SER A 46 -29.29 2.10 -38.02
C SER A 46 -28.24 1.28 -38.80
N CYS A 47 -27.36 0.59 -38.08
CA CYS A 47 -26.93 -0.77 -38.41
C CYS A 47 -26.57 -1.52 -37.12
N ASP A 48 -27.22 -2.66 -37.01
CA ASP A 48 -27.09 -3.75 -36.06
C ASP A 48 -25.83 -4.55 -36.46
N GLU A 49 -24.87 -4.73 -35.55
CA GLU A 49 -23.93 -5.85 -35.66
C GLU A 49 -23.52 -6.37 -34.28
N ARG A 50 -24.01 -7.57 -34.00
CA ARG A 50 -23.56 -8.47 -32.95
C ARG A 50 -22.10 -8.87 -33.23
N GLU A 51 -21.17 -8.39 -32.42
CA GLU A 51 -19.91 -9.10 -32.24
C GLU A 51 -19.77 -9.58 -30.80
N SER A 52 -19.92 -10.90 -30.68
CA SER A 52 -19.67 -11.71 -29.51
C SER A 52 -18.17 -11.99 -29.41
N TYR A 53 -17.40 -11.11 -28.76
CA TYR A 53 -16.02 -11.41 -28.40
C TYR A 53 -16.01 -12.25 -27.12
N MET A 54 -15.57 -13.49 -27.29
CA MET A 54 -15.37 -14.45 -26.20
C MET A 54 -14.40 -13.93 -25.15
N LEU A 55 -14.84 -13.97 -23.90
CA LEU A 55 -13.99 -13.88 -22.72
C LEU A 55 -12.97 -15.04 -22.72
N PRO A 56 -11.66 -14.79 -22.57
CA PRO A 56 -10.74 -15.85 -22.19
C PRO A 56 -10.99 -16.22 -20.72
N THR A 57 -11.72 -17.31 -20.53
CA THR A 57 -11.86 -18.00 -19.25
C THR A 57 -10.60 -18.84 -18.99
N ARG A 58 -9.97 -18.60 -17.84
CA ARG A 58 -9.16 -19.52 -16.99
C ARG A 58 -8.27 -20.56 -17.69
N ARG A 59 -6.95 -20.39 -17.56
CA ARG A 59 -5.97 -21.48 -17.37
C ARG A 59 -5.13 -21.13 -16.14
N SER A 60 -5.38 -21.75 -14.99
CA SER A 60 -4.77 -23.01 -14.53
C SER A 60 -3.25 -22.97 -14.60
N PHE A 61 -2.60 -22.54 -13.51
CA PHE A 61 -1.14 -22.59 -13.32
C PHE A 61 -0.78 -23.35 -12.02
N LEU A 62 -1.58 -24.38 -11.71
CA LEU A 62 -1.25 -25.37 -10.70
C LEU A 62 -0.92 -26.69 -11.41
N GLY A 63 0.30 -27.15 -11.16
CA GLY A 63 0.68 -28.56 -11.33
C GLY A 63 1.44 -28.85 -12.61
N HIS A 64 2.77 -28.83 -12.52
CA HIS A 64 3.56 -30.00 -12.87
C HIS A 64 4.57 -30.26 -11.76
N VAL A 65 4.59 -31.53 -11.37
CA VAL A 65 5.28 -32.11 -10.24
C VAL A 65 6.36 -33.05 -10.83
N ILE A 66 7.42 -33.29 -10.04
CA ILE A 66 8.34 -34.46 -10.08
C ILE A 66 9.35 -34.47 -11.25
N SER A 67 10.65 -34.35 -10.96
CA SER A 67 11.46 -35.52 -10.59
C SER A 67 12.93 -35.17 -10.37
N ALA A 68 13.50 -35.89 -9.40
CA ALA A 68 14.84 -35.74 -8.87
C ALA A 68 15.95 -36.20 -9.83
N THR A 69 17.15 -35.66 -9.65
CA THR A 69 18.37 -36.45 -9.86
C THR A 69 19.42 -36.06 -8.83
N VAL A 70 19.85 -37.08 -8.10
CA VAL A 70 20.94 -37.10 -7.13
C VAL A 70 22.26 -37.12 -7.88
N ALA A 71 23.21 -36.27 -7.51
CA ALA A 71 24.63 -36.50 -7.76
C ALA A 71 25.43 -35.99 -6.56
N ALA A 72 26.06 -36.95 -5.87
CA ALA A 72 27.00 -36.77 -4.78
C ALA A 72 28.39 -36.35 -5.32
N THR A 73 29.29 -36.00 -4.38
CA THR A 73 30.76 -35.77 -4.43
C THR A 73 31.14 -34.31 -4.15
N LEU A 74 32.13 -33.94 -3.33
CA LEU A 74 33.08 -34.61 -2.44
C LEU A 74 33.64 -33.55 -1.47
N SER A 75 34.12 -34.02 -0.31
CA SER A 75 34.83 -33.29 0.74
C SER A 75 35.94 -32.33 0.28
N THR A 76 36.08 -31.19 0.96
CA THR A 76 37.39 -30.58 1.31
C THR A 76 37.24 -29.49 2.39
N THR A 77 37.54 -29.86 3.63
CA THR A 77 38.10 -28.97 4.68
C THR A 77 39.58 -29.38 4.84
N PRO A 78 40.55 -28.51 5.19
CA PRO A 78 40.46 -27.60 6.35
C PRO A 78 41.27 -26.26 6.31
N LEU A 79 40.97 -25.41 7.31
CA LEU A 79 41.88 -24.61 8.17
C LEU A 79 42.97 -23.69 7.58
N ILE A 80 42.84 -22.37 7.80
CA ILE A 80 43.94 -21.53 8.32
C ILE A 80 43.38 -20.58 9.39
N ALA A 81 43.94 -20.74 10.59
CA ALA A 81 43.81 -19.85 11.73
C ALA A 81 44.73 -18.64 11.56
N HIS A 82 44.23 -17.43 11.82
CA HIS A 82 45.06 -16.30 12.21
C HIS A 82 44.64 -15.86 13.60
N ALA A 83 45.54 -16.14 14.55
CA ALA A 83 45.56 -15.57 15.88
C ALA A 83 46.17 -14.17 15.79
N ASP A 84 45.48 -13.18 16.33
CA ASP A 84 46.03 -11.88 16.67
C ASP A 84 45.29 -11.37 17.91
N GLU A 85 46.03 -10.62 18.72
CA GLU A 85 46.07 -10.73 20.18
C GLU A 85 44.84 -10.39 21.03
N ASP A 86 44.85 -11.05 22.19
CA ASP A 86 44.13 -10.77 23.42
C ASP A 86 44.17 -9.29 23.84
N THR A 87 43.02 -8.63 23.81
CA THR A 87 42.71 -7.52 24.73
C THR A 87 41.42 -7.85 25.47
N PRO A 88 41.47 -8.27 26.75
CA PRO A 88 40.28 -8.55 27.54
C PRO A 88 39.64 -7.23 28.02
N SER A 89 38.98 -6.53 27.09
CA SER A 89 38.09 -5.43 27.44
C SER A 89 36.75 -6.02 27.90
N SER A 90 36.70 -6.37 29.18
CA SER A 90 35.52 -6.79 29.94
C SER A 90 34.48 -5.66 30.03
N GLN A 91 33.88 -5.27 28.91
CA GLN A 91 32.68 -4.45 28.92
C GLN A 91 31.46 -5.38 29.01
N PRO A 92 30.58 -5.20 30.02
CA PRO A 92 29.34 -5.95 30.08
C PRO A 92 28.49 -5.56 28.88
N VAL A 93 28.53 -6.40 27.83
CA VAL A 93 27.58 -6.37 26.72
C VAL A 93 26.23 -6.74 27.30
N SER A 94 25.53 -5.74 27.84
CA SER A 94 24.12 -5.85 28.16
C SER A 94 23.42 -6.21 26.86
N SER A 95 23.09 -7.49 26.70
CA SER A 95 22.34 -8.05 25.60
C SER A 95 20.95 -7.43 25.63
N ALA A 96 20.83 -6.23 25.07
CA ALA A 96 19.57 -5.56 24.85
C ALA A 96 18.81 -6.39 23.82
N SER A 97 18.09 -7.42 24.31
CA SER A 97 17.13 -8.18 23.51
C SER A 97 16.24 -7.15 22.82
N SER A 98 16.32 -7.05 21.50
CA SER A 98 15.46 -6.16 20.73
C SER A 98 14.02 -6.49 21.07
N LYS A 99 13.36 -5.59 21.81
CA LYS A 99 11.98 -5.81 22.24
C LYS A 99 11.13 -5.88 20.97
N ARG A 100 10.49 -7.03 20.75
CA ARG A 100 9.56 -7.21 19.64
C ARG A 100 8.46 -6.14 19.73
N PRO A 101 8.06 -5.52 18.61
CA PRO A 101 6.95 -4.56 18.63
C PRO A 101 5.66 -5.27 19.03
N PRO A 102 4.77 -4.62 19.79
CA PRO A 102 3.54 -5.23 20.25
C PRO A 102 2.62 -5.59 19.08
N LEU A 103 1.96 -6.77 19.16
CA LEU A 103 1.09 -7.28 18.10
C LEU A 103 0.04 -6.27 17.63
N SER A 104 -0.60 -5.55 18.57
CA SER A 104 -1.59 -4.52 18.26
C SER A 104 -1.04 -3.40 17.38
N SER A 105 0.21 -2.99 17.58
CA SER A 105 0.87 -1.98 16.75
C SER A 105 1.17 -2.50 15.34
N CYS A 106 1.55 -3.77 15.21
CA CYS A 106 1.79 -4.38 13.90
C CYS A 106 0.48 -4.51 13.11
N LEU A 107 -0.59 -5.01 13.74
CA LEU A 107 -1.90 -5.15 13.10
C LEU A 107 -2.50 -3.79 12.73
N TYR A 108 -2.32 -2.77 13.56
CA TYR A 108 -2.71 -1.39 13.25
C TYR A 108 -2.04 -0.89 11.96
N ASN A 109 -0.71 -1.06 11.82
CA ASN A 109 0.02 -0.64 10.61
C ASN A 109 -0.48 -1.38 9.35
N ILE A 110 -0.71 -2.69 9.46
CA ILE A 110 -1.21 -3.51 8.34
C ILE A 110 -2.62 -3.06 7.91
N LEU A 111 -3.51 -2.82 8.88
CA LEU A 111 -4.86 -2.32 8.61
C LEU A 111 -4.86 -0.91 8.01
N ARG A 112 -3.93 -0.03 8.40
CA ARG A 112 -3.75 1.28 7.76
C ARG A 112 -3.33 1.15 6.29
N VAL A 113 -2.47 0.19 5.94
CA VAL A 113 -2.17 -0.09 4.53
C VAL A 113 -3.41 -0.58 3.79
N ARG A 114 -4.18 -1.51 4.38
CA ARG A 114 -5.44 -1.99 3.80
C ARG A 114 -6.39 -0.83 3.46
N GLU A 115 -6.61 0.08 4.41
CA GLU A 115 -7.41 1.28 4.21
C GLU A 115 -6.84 2.18 3.10
N ALA A 116 -5.53 2.46 3.13
CA ALA A 116 -4.86 3.29 2.15
C ALA A 116 -5.01 2.73 0.72
N THR A 117 -4.96 1.41 0.53
CA THR A 117 -5.20 0.81 -0.79
C THR A 117 -6.63 1.04 -1.29
N GLN A 118 -7.63 1.02 -0.40
CA GLN A 118 -9.03 1.24 -0.75
C GLN A 118 -9.26 2.70 -1.12
N GLN A 119 -8.69 3.60 -0.34
CA GLN A 119 -8.62 5.03 -0.62
C GLN A 119 -8.02 5.27 -2.01
N GLU A 120 -6.83 4.72 -2.29
CA GLU A 120 -6.16 4.86 -3.58
C GLU A 120 -6.98 4.28 -4.75
N THR A 121 -7.63 3.13 -4.54
CA THR A 121 -8.51 2.54 -5.56
C THR A 121 -9.67 3.48 -5.91
N ARG A 122 -10.26 4.15 -4.92
CA ARG A 122 -11.34 5.14 -5.14
C ARG A 122 -10.82 6.38 -5.86
N LEU A 123 -9.63 6.86 -5.50
CA LEU A 123 -8.98 8.00 -6.17
C LEU A 123 -8.80 7.72 -7.66
N ILE A 124 -8.29 6.53 -8.00
CA ILE A 124 -8.07 6.10 -9.40
C ILE A 124 -9.41 5.94 -10.14
N THR A 125 -10.38 5.24 -9.56
CA THR A 125 -11.64 4.88 -10.24
C THR A 125 -12.62 6.04 -10.41
N THR A 126 -12.69 6.96 -9.46
CA THR A 126 -13.67 8.06 -9.53
C THR A 126 -13.28 9.15 -10.52
N GLY A 127 -12.02 9.21 -10.96
CA GLY A 127 -11.53 10.23 -11.89
C GLY A 127 -11.66 11.67 -11.38
N LYS A 128 -12.05 11.87 -10.10
CA LYS A 128 -12.26 13.19 -9.49
C LYS A 128 -10.97 14.01 -9.38
N PHE A 129 -9.82 13.37 -9.63
CA PHE A 129 -8.52 14.00 -9.61
C PHE A 129 -8.00 14.16 -11.04
N LYS A 130 -8.15 15.38 -11.57
CA LYS A 130 -7.55 15.80 -12.84
C LYS A 130 -6.03 15.54 -12.78
N ASP A 131 -5.55 14.83 -13.80
CA ASP A 131 -4.21 14.46 -14.31
C ASP A 131 -2.93 14.77 -13.51
N VAL A 132 -2.87 15.79 -12.66
CA VAL A 132 -1.70 16.17 -11.84
C VAL A 132 -1.50 15.22 -10.64
N GLN A 133 -2.54 14.55 -10.14
CA GLN A 133 -2.42 13.63 -8.98
C GLN A 133 -2.29 12.15 -9.36
N ARG A 134 -2.53 11.76 -10.62
CA ARG A 134 -2.24 10.39 -11.10
C ARG A 134 -0.74 10.07 -11.05
N ALA A 135 0.12 11.09 -11.09
CA ALA A 135 1.57 10.98 -10.88
C ALA A 135 1.95 10.53 -9.45
N ASN A 136 1.02 10.55 -8.48
CA ASN A 136 1.32 10.22 -7.09
C ASN A 136 1.02 8.76 -6.69
N VAL A 137 0.48 7.92 -7.57
CA VAL A 137 0.20 6.50 -7.21
C VAL A 137 1.49 5.79 -6.77
N LYS A 138 2.58 5.98 -7.52
CA LYS A 138 3.91 5.45 -7.17
C LYS A 138 4.36 5.92 -5.78
N LEU A 139 4.15 7.20 -5.47
CA LEU A 139 4.51 7.78 -4.18
C LEU A 139 3.61 7.25 -3.04
N ALA A 140 2.30 7.15 -3.26
CA ALA A 140 1.35 6.60 -2.32
C ALA A 140 1.71 5.14 -1.98
N VAL A 141 2.01 4.31 -2.98
CA VAL A 141 2.46 2.93 -2.77
C VAL A 141 3.78 2.88 -1.99
N LYS A 142 4.76 3.75 -2.30
CA LYS A 142 5.98 3.87 -1.50
C LYS A 142 5.69 4.24 -0.04
N PHE A 143 4.76 5.15 0.22
CA PHE A 143 4.34 5.49 1.58
C PHE A 143 3.62 4.35 2.28
N MET A 144 2.78 3.58 1.59
CA MET A 144 2.15 2.38 2.16
C MET A 144 3.19 1.37 2.66
N ILE A 145 4.26 1.14 1.88
CA ILE A 145 5.33 0.21 2.28
C ILE A 145 6.18 0.80 3.42
N ASN A 146 6.67 2.02 3.26
CA ASN A 146 7.69 2.59 4.13
C ASN A 146 7.15 3.16 5.43
N ASN A 147 6.07 3.95 5.38
CA ASN A 147 5.56 4.66 6.57
C ASN A 147 4.94 3.70 7.57
N TYR A 148 4.28 2.65 7.08
CA TYR A 148 3.70 1.61 7.92
C TYR A 148 4.64 0.43 8.16
N LYS A 149 5.86 0.46 7.58
CA LYS A 149 6.84 -0.63 7.64
C LYS A 149 6.16 -1.99 7.39
N LEU A 150 5.45 -2.10 6.26
CA LEU A 150 4.52 -3.21 6.03
C LEU A 150 5.20 -4.58 6.16
N SER A 151 6.39 -4.72 5.56
CA SER A 151 7.17 -5.97 5.63
C SER A 151 7.55 -6.32 7.08
N ASP A 152 8.13 -5.38 7.82
CA ASP A 152 8.50 -5.59 9.23
C ASP A 152 7.29 -5.91 10.10
N SER A 153 6.17 -5.21 9.89
CA SER A 153 4.92 -5.41 10.63
C SER A 153 4.35 -6.80 10.39
N ILE A 154 4.39 -7.31 9.15
CA ILE A 154 3.94 -8.67 8.79
C ILE A 154 4.85 -9.73 9.43
N VAL A 155 6.18 -9.54 9.35
CA VAL A 155 7.14 -10.49 9.94
C VAL A 155 7.00 -10.51 11.46
N ALA A 156 6.88 -9.34 12.08
CA ALA A 156 6.70 -9.22 13.53
C ALA A 156 5.37 -9.83 13.98
N ALA A 157 4.25 -9.53 13.32
CA ALA A 157 2.95 -10.11 13.63
C ALA A 157 2.97 -11.64 13.46
N SER A 158 3.53 -12.16 12.37
CA SER A 158 3.67 -13.61 12.14
C SER A 158 4.50 -14.30 13.23
N SER A 159 5.43 -13.60 13.88
CA SER A 159 6.23 -14.16 14.98
C SER A 159 5.44 -14.47 16.25
N TYR A 160 4.22 -13.95 16.38
CA TYR A 160 3.28 -14.28 17.45
C TYR A 160 2.50 -15.58 17.19
N LEU A 161 2.53 -16.08 15.95
CA LEU A 161 1.94 -17.36 15.58
C LEU A 161 2.96 -18.49 15.77
N THR A 162 2.48 -19.71 15.92
CA THR A 162 3.31 -20.91 16.08
C THR A 162 3.04 -21.94 14.99
N GLY A 163 4.01 -22.85 14.77
CA GLY A 163 3.88 -23.95 13.82
C GLY A 163 3.58 -23.50 12.38
N ASN A 164 2.67 -24.23 11.72
CA ASN A 164 2.31 -24.01 10.32
C ASN A 164 1.61 -22.66 10.10
N ALA A 165 0.82 -22.18 11.07
CA ALA A 165 0.11 -20.91 10.95
C ALA A 165 1.08 -19.74 10.74
N ARG A 166 2.24 -19.75 11.42
CA ARG A 166 3.30 -18.75 11.22
C ARG A 166 3.84 -18.74 9.80
N VAL A 167 4.11 -19.92 9.25
CA VAL A 167 4.67 -20.06 7.88
C VAL A 167 3.65 -19.62 6.84
N SER A 168 2.40 -20.06 6.98
CA SER A 168 1.31 -19.69 6.08
C SER A 168 1.02 -18.18 6.13
N ALA A 169 0.88 -17.60 7.33
CA ALA A 169 0.68 -16.16 7.48
C ALA A 169 1.85 -15.37 6.88
N SER A 170 3.09 -15.78 7.11
CA SER A 170 4.27 -15.11 6.53
C SER A 170 4.24 -15.15 4.99
N GLY A 171 3.82 -16.28 4.40
CA GLY A 171 3.65 -16.42 2.96
C GLY A 171 2.58 -15.51 2.38
N VAL A 172 1.38 -15.51 2.98
CA VAL A 172 0.24 -14.67 2.55
C VAL A 172 0.58 -13.18 2.71
N GLY A 173 1.12 -12.76 3.84
CA GLY A 173 1.54 -11.39 4.05
C GLY A 173 2.68 -10.96 3.12
N GLY A 174 3.61 -11.86 2.82
CA GLY A 174 4.67 -11.65 1.82
C GLY A 174 4.10 -11.34 0.43
N SER A 175 3.03 -12.03 0.01
CA SER A 175 2.34 -11.78 -1.26
C SER A 175 1.72 -10.37 -1.34
N ALA A 176 1.22 -9.83 -0.24
CA ALA A 176 0.72 -8.46 -0.17
C ALA A 176 1.85 -7.43 -0.42
N VAL A 177 3.02 -7.63 0.21
CA VAL A 177 4.20 -6.79 0.01
C VAL A 177 4.70 -6.89 -1.44
N GLN A 178 4.78 -8.11 -1.96
CA GLN A 178 5.22 -8.35 -3.34
C GLN A 178 4.30 -7.68 -4.36
N SER A 179 2.98 -7.75 -4.15
CA SER A 179 2.00 -7.09 -5.03
C SER A 179 2.20 -5.57 -5.09
N LEU A 180 2.53 -4.93 -3.96
CA LEU A 180 2.87 -3.50 -3.94
C LEU A 180 4.18 -3.21 -4.69
N TYR A 181 5.21 -4.05 -4.56
CA TYR A 181 6.45 -3.90 -5.34
C TYR A 181 6.24 -4.12 -6.83
N THR A 182 5.39 -5.07 -7.24
CA THR A 182 5.02 -5.26 -8.64
C THR A 182 4.33 -4.03 -9.23
N ILE A 183 3.50 -3.34 -8.44
CA ILE A 183 2.94 -2.04 -8.87
C ILE A 183 4.07 -1.03 -9.10
N LEU A 184 5.05 -0.93 -8.20
CA LEU A 184 6.18 0.00 -8.36
C LEU A 184 7.04 -0.32 -9.59
N GLU A 185 7.37 -1.59 -9.80
CA GLU A 185 8.15 -2.05 -10.96
C GLU A 185 7.47 -1.70 -12.29
N TYR A 186 6.14 -1.81 -12.34
CA TYR A 186 5.37 -1.43 -13.52
C TYR A 186 5.42 0.08 -13.82
N PHE A 187 5.65 0.92 -12.81
CA PHE A 187 5.91 2.35 -13.00
C PHE A 187 7.38 2.64 -13.35
N ASP A 188 8.35 1.89 -12.83
CA ASP A 188 9.78 2.07 -13.12
C ASP A 188 10.15 1.59 -14.54
N SER A 189 9.53 0.52 -15.03
CA SER A 189 9.80 -0.04 -16.36
C SER A 189 9.37 0.86 -17.52
N SER A 190 8.68 1.97 -17.24
CA SER A 190 8.27 2.97 -18.24
C SER A 190 9.19 4.20 -18.33
N ASP A 191 10.28 4.26 -17.56
CA ASP A 191 11.25 5.37 -17.57
C ASP A 191 12.38 5.22 -18.63
N VAL A 192 12.29 4.26 -19.55
CA VAL A 192 13.27 4.12 -20.63
C VAL A 192 12.89 5.06 -21.80
N GLU A 193 13.33 6.31 -21.65
CA GLU A 193 13.69 7.26 -22.71
C GLU A 193 12.58 7.78 -23.66
N ASN A 194 12.37 9.10 -23.63
CA ASN A 194 11.76 9.92 -24.70
C ASN A 194 10.24 10.07 -24.82
N ILE A 195 9.50 10.46 -23.77
CA ILE A 195 8.29 11.26 -24.03
C ILE A 195 8.20 12.48 -23.11
N LYS A 196 8.14 13.63 -23.78
CA LYS A 196 7.98 15.00 -23.31
C LYS A 196 7.04 15.15 -22.11
N VAL A 197 7.38 16.12 -21.28
CA VAL A 197 6.54 16.85 -20.33
C VAL A 197 5.14 17.09 -20.93
N GLY A 198 4.16 16.28 -20.55
CA GLY A 198 2.76 16.48 -20.92
C GLY A 198 1.94 15.21 -20.92
N SER A 199 1.11 15.05 -19.88
CA SER A 199 -0.12 14.24 -19.81
C SER A 199 -0.03 12.74 -20.10
N ASP A 200 -0.42 11.93 -19.11
CA ASP A 200 -0.85 10.52 -19.22
C ASP A 200 0.12 9.39 -18.84
N SER A 201 0.90 9.57 -17.78
CA SER A 201 1.71 8.49 -17.16
C SER A 201 0.91 7.27 -16.69
N ILE A 202 -0.41 7.41 -16.46
CA ILE A 202 -1.27 6.32 -15.97
C ILE A 202 -2.33 5.83 -16.98
N ALA A 203 -2.52 6.50 -18.12
CA ALA A 203 -3.57 6.10 -19.05
C ALA A 203 -3.31 4.66 -19.53
N GLY A 204 -4.31 3.79 -19.37
CA GLY A 204 -4.21 2.35 -19.66
C GLY A 204 -3.59 1.49 -18.54
N LYS A 205 -2.97 2.08 -17.52
CA LYS A 205 -2.32 1.37 -16.39
C LYS A 205 -3.23 1.18 -15.18
N GLU A 206 -4.32 1.92 -15.12
CA GLU A 206 -5.27 1.96 -13.99
C GLU A 206 -5.79 0.58 -13.62
N SER A 207 -6.10 -0.26 -14.61
CA SER A 207 -6.61 -1.61 -14.38
C SER A 207 -5.60 -2.54 -13.70
N ILE A 208 -4.31 -2.39 -14.02
CA ILE A 208 -3.23 -3.18 -13.42
C ILE A 208 -3.01 -2.74 -11.98
N VAL A 209 -2.95 -1.42 -11.76
CA VAL A 209 -2.79 -0.84 -10.42
C VAL A 209 -3.96 -1.23 -9.52
N THR A 210 -5.20 -1.03 -9.98
CA THR A 210 -6.41 -1.34 -9.19
C THR A 210 -6.52 -2.82 -8.85
N LYS A 211 -6.19 -3.73 -9.79
CA LYS A 211 -6.10 -5.17 -9.52
C LYS A 211 -4.99 -5.51 -8.53
N GLY A 212 -3.84 -4.85 -8.63
CA GLY A 212 -2.74 -5.01 -7.68
C GLY A 212 -3.17 -4.60 -6.26
N LEU A 213 -3.78 -3.42 -6.12
CA LEU A 213 -4.31 -2.92 -4.85
C LEU A 213 -5.42 -3.81 -4.28
N GLU A 214 -6.26 -4.39 -5.14
CA GLU A 214 -7.27 -5.38 -4.75
C GLU A 214 -6.64 -6.67 -4.24
N SER A 215 -5.60 -7.19 -4.91
CA SER A 215 -4.85 -8.37 -4.45
C SER A 215 -4.24 -8.11 -3.07
N VAL A 216 -3.65 -6.93 -2.86
CA VAL A 216 -3.10 -6.54 -1.54
C VAL A 216 -4.17 -6.58 -0.45
N ARG A 217 -5.38 -6.07 -0.72
CA ARG A 217 -6.47 -6.12 0.27
C ARG A 217 -6.88 -7.54 0.60
N ARG A 218 -7.08 -8.38 -0.42
CA ARG A 218 -7.45 -9.79 -0.23
C ARG A 218 -6.39 -10.51 0.59
N ASP A 219 -5.12 -10.35 0.22
CA ASP A 219 -4.02 -11.02 0.91
C ASP A 219 -3.86 -10.49 2.35
N ILE A 220 -4.12 -9.20 2.61
CA ILE A 220 -4.19 -8.67 3.99
C ILE A 220 -5.39 -9.26 4.75
N ASP A 221 -6.57 -9.35 4.15
CA ASP A 221 -7.76 -9.92 4.80
C ASP A 221 -7.54 -11.41 5.15
N ASP A 222 -6.92 -12.18 4.25
CA ASP A 222 -6.50 -13.56 4.50
C ASP A 222 -5.44 -13.64 5.61
N PHE A 223 -4.46 -12.72 5.63
CA PHE A 223 -3.45 -12.62 6.67
C PHE A 223 -4.06 -12.34 8.06
N LEU A 224 -5.06 -11.46 8.13
CA LEU A 224 -5.74 -11.12 9.38
C LEU A 224 -6.54 -12.31 9.93
N GLY A 225 -7.00 -13.22 9.06
CA GLY A 225 -7.70 -14.45 9.45
C GLY A 225 -6.88 -15.43 10.30
N TYR A 226 -5.55 -15.25 10.40
CA TYR A 226 -4.69 -16.05 11.27
C TYR A 226 -4.65 -15.57 12.73
N PHE A 227 -5.20 -14.39 13.03
CA PHE A 227 -5.12 -13.77 14.35
C PHE A 227 -6.46 -13.82 15.09
N PRO A 228 -6.45 -13.75 16.43
CA PRO A 228 -7.67 -13.61 17.22
C PRO A 228 -8.45 -12.37 16.82
N GLN A 229 -9.76 -12.54 16.56
CA GLN A 229 -10.56 -11.51 15.94
C GLN A 229 -10.82 -10.31 16.86
N ASP A 230 -10.81 -10.52 18.18
CA ASP A 230 -10.87 -9.47 19.20
C ASP A 230 -9.70 -8.47 19.10
N VAL A 231 -8.49 -8.97 18.84
CA VAL A 231 -7.29 -8.13 18.69
C VAL A 231 -7.35 -7.36 17.37
N VAL A 232 -7.81 -8.02 16.30
CA VAL A 232 -8.01 -7.38 14.99
C VAL A 232 -9.06 -6.28 15.07
N ASP A 233 -10.18 -6.54 15.74
CA ASP A 233 -11.29 -5.61 15.86
C ASP A 233 -10.94 -4.43 16.78
N GLN A 234 -10.10 -4.63 17.80
CA GLN A 234 -9.52 -3.52 18.58
C GLN A 234 -8.70 -2.58 17.70
N ALA A 235 -7.86 -3.12 16.81
CA ALA A 235 -7.06 -2.31 15.90
C ALA A 235 -7.96 -1.57 14.86
N LYS A 236 -9.01 -2.24 14.35
CA LYS A 236 -10.01 -1.61 13.47
C LYS A 236 -10.77 -0.48 14.18
N ALA A 237 -11.20 -0.70 15.43
CA ALA A 237 -11.92 0.29 16.22
C ALA A 237 -11.07 1.55 16.44
N LYS A 238 -9.77 1.37 16.75
CA LYS A 238 -8.83 2.47 16.86
C LYS A 238 -8.72 3.28 15.56
N ILE A 239 -8.61 2.61 14.41
CA ILE A 239 -8.56 3.28 13.10
C ILE A 239 -9.87 4.05 12.84
N ALA A 240 -11.01 3.45 13.16
CA ALA A 240 -12.32 4.09 12.98
C ALA A 240 -12.48 5.35 13.85
N GLU A 241 -12.03 5.30 15.11
CA GLU A 241 -12.02 6.45 16.02
C GLU A 241 -11.11 7.57 15.50
N GLU A 242 -9.88 7.24 15.10
CA GLU A 242 -8.93 8.22 14.53
C GLU A 242 -9.49 8.85 13.26
N ASN A 243 -10.17 8.06 12.42
CA ASN A 243 -10.83 8.53 11.21
C ASN A 243 -12.02 9.45 11.49
N GLU A 244 -12.79 9.17 12.53
CA GLU A 244 -13.90 10.02 12.97
C GLU A 244 -13.39 11.36 13.54
N LEU A 245 -12.32 11.31 14.35
CA LEU A 245 -11.65 12.51 14.86
C LEU A 245 -11.09 13.36 13.72
N ASN A 246 -10.37 12.75 12.77
CA ASN A 246 -9.85 13.45 11.60
C ASN A 246 -10.96 14.10 10.77
N PHE A 247 -12.14 13.48 10.68
CA PHE A 247 -13.28 14.07 9.98
C PHE A 247 -13.89 15.25 10.76
N LYS A 248 -13.98 15.15 12.09
CA LYS A 248 -14.50 16.21 12.97
C LYS A 248 -13.57 17.42 13.06
N GLU A 249 -12.26 17.18 13.05
CA GLU A 249 -11.21 18.20 13.16
C GLU A 249 -10.86 18.84 11.81
N PHE A 250 -11.41 18.33 10.70
CA PHE A 250 -11.15 18.88 9.39
C PHE A 250 -11.77 20.28 9.25
N ASP A 251 -10.91 21.27 9.00
CA ASP A 251 -11.32 22.65 8.78
C ASP A 251 -12.03 22.81 7.42
N PRO A 252 -13.33 23.16 7.39
CA PRO A 252 -14.06 23.37 6.14
C PRO A 252 -13.49 24.50 5.27
N GLU A 253 -12.73 25.43 5.84
CA GLU A 253 -12.09 26.52 5.08
C GLU A 253 -10.97 25.99 4.16
N LEU A 254 -10.37 24.84 4.46
CA LEU A 254 -9.36 24.18 3.64
C LEU A 254 -9.95 23.46 2.41
N GLY A 255 -11.29 23.36 2.32
CA GLY A 255 -12.01 22.81 1.17
C GLY A 255 -12.95 21.68 1.53
N THR A 256 -13.26 20.82 0.56
CA THR A 256 -14.05 19.60 0.78
C THR A 256 -13.10 18.42 0.95
N ILE A 257 -13.39 17.51 1.90
CA ILE A 257 -12.64 16.25 2.03
C ILE A 257 -12.76 15.46 0.73
N LEU A 258 -11.67 15.40 -0.03
CA LEU A 258 -11.67 14.82 -1.36
C LEU A 258 -11.71 13.28 -1.33
N ASN A 259 -11.26 12.67 -0.23
CA ASN A 259 -11.22 11.23 -0.05
C ASN A 259 -11.74 10.84 1.35
N PRO A 260 -13.06 10.69 1.52
CA PRO A 260 -13.63 10.33 2.82
C PRO A 260 -13.26 8.90 3.19
N ASN A 261 -13.22 8.62 4.48
CA ASN A 261 -12.88 7.31 5.02
C ASN A 261 -13.75 6.21 4.39
N PRO A 262 -13.16 5.05 4.08
CA PRO A 262 -13.94 3.95 3.57
C PRO A 262 -14.98 3.47 4.58
N LYS A 263 -16.25 3.55 4.16
CA LYS A 263 -17.35 2.78 4.73
C LYS A 263 -17.15 1.28 4.50
#